data_AF-W2T1E0-F1
#
_entry.id   AF-W2T1E0-F1
#
_cell.length_a   1.000
_cell.length_b   1.000
_cell.length_c   1.000
_cell.angle_alpha   90.00
_cell.angle_beta   90.00
_cell.angle_gamma   90.00
#
_symmetry.space_group_name_H-M   'P 1'
#
loop_
_entity.id
_entity.type
_entity.pdbx_description
1 polymer ?
#
loop_
_entity_poly.entity_id
_entity_poly.type
_entity_poly.pdbx_seq_one_letter_code
_entity_poly.pdbx_strand_id
1 'polypeptide(L)'
;MKLIPEAYDAWIPPLATLLSRYARDSMTFFLSEDSVAMPCRRALLRKLIKDEECGPIRTLLMEDSSYFVNMLENKVMGPSGEWREASDAHQSENDIMEREMLCLHIIDAVSRRNVQWFAGARELILKLRQLWNNADFKARYVVHAPCDKDLLELTIKMMTEHKYKVPRLIVNCFIRYY
;
A
#
# COMPACT_ATOMS: atom_id res chain seq x y z
N MET A 1 5.22 -22.02 27.47
CA MET A 1 4.25 -20.94 27.75
C MET A 1 3.63 -20.51 26.42
N LYS A 2 2.44 -21.01 26.08
CA LYS A 2 1.72 -20.61 24.86
C LYS A 2 0.93 -19.33 25.19
N LEU A 3 1.26 -18.23 24.54
CA LEU A 3 0.44 -17.02 24.58
C LEU A 3 -0.93 -17.33 23.97
N ILE A 4 -1.99 -16.97 24.68
CA ILE A 4 -3.38 -17.08 24.21
C ILE A 4 -3.54 -16.13 22.99
N PRO A 5 -4.23 -16.52 21.90
CA PRO A 5 -4.34 -15.72 20.67
C PRO A 5 -4.82 -14.28 20.89
N GLU A 6 -5.67 -14.05 21.89
CA GLU A 6 -6.22 -12.73 22.24
C GLU A 6 -5.16 -11.77 22.82
N ALA A 7 -4.06 -12.29 23.38
CA ALA A 7 -2.99 -11.47 23.95
C ALA A 7 -1.94 -11.01 22.93
N TYR A 8 -1.87 -11.63 21.75
CA TYR A 8 -0.82 -11.31 20.77
C TYR A 8 -0.96 -9.91 20.16
N ASP A 9 -2.19 -9.39 20.14
CA ASP A 9 -2.57 -8.17 19.44
C ASP A 9 -3.17 -7.09 20.35
N ALA A 10 -3.19 -7.31 21.67
CA ALA A 10 -3.72 -6.35 22.65
C ALA A 10 -2.98 -5.00 22.68
N TRP A 11 -1.78 -4.93 22.11
CA TRP A 11 -1.00 -3.70 21.97
C TRP A 11 -1.42 -2.84 20.77
N ILE A 12 -2.21 -3.38 19.82
CA ILE A 12 -2.61 -2.65 18.61
C ILE A 12 -3.49 -1.45 18.96
N PRO A 13 -4.61 -1.60 19.72
CA PRO A 13 -5.47 -0.45 19.98
C PRO A 13 -4.75 0.72 20.68
N PRO A 14 -3.99 0.53 21.78
CA PRO A 14 -3.32 1.68 22.42
C PRO A 14 -2.26 2.33 21.54
N LEU A 15 -1.58 1.56 20.68
CA LEU A 15 -0.65 2.13 19.70
C LEU A 15 -1.38 2.90 18.59
N ALA A 16 -2.49 2.35 18.08
CA ALA A 16 -3.33 2.99 17.07
C ALA A 16 -3.92 4.31 17.60
N THR A 17 -4.39 4.33 18.85
CA THR A 17 -4.85 5.56 19.53
C THR A 17 -3.73 6.60 19.63
N LEU A 18 -2.52 6.19 20.05
CA LEU A 18 -1.37 7.11 20.15
C LEU A 18 -1.00 7.71 18.80
N LEU A 19 -0.84 6.89 17.77
CA LEU A 19 -0.48 7.34 16.42
C LEU A 19 -1.58 8.22 15.81
N SER A 20 -2.84 7.90 16.07
CA SER A 20 -3.96 8.69 15.54
C SER A 20 -4.07 10.08 16.17
N ARG A 21 -3.59 10.27 17.41
CA ARG A 21 -3.46 11.59 18.02
C ARG A 21 -2.51 12.51 17.23
N TYR A 22 -1.50 11.92 16.59
CA TYR A 22 -0.51 12.61 15.77
C TYR A 22 -0.58 12.08 14.34
N ALA A 23 -1.78 12.05 13.74
CA ALA A 23 -2.02 11.36 12.47
C ALA A 23 -1.08 11.81 11.35
N ARG A 24 -0.85 13.12 11.21
CA ARG A 24 0.05 13.68 10.19
C ARG A 24 1.49 13.25 10.42
N ASP A 25 2.02 13.44 11.62
CA ASP A 25 3.40 13.04 11.96
C ASP A 25 3.60 11.53 11.83
N SER A 26 2.59 10.74 12.19
CA SER A 26 2.59 9.29 12.03
C SER A 26 2.66 8.90 10.56
N MET A 27 1.88 9.54 9.68
CA MET A 27 1.95 9.28 8.25
C MET A 27 3.29 9.76 7.65
N THR A 28 3.81 10.92 8.06
CA THR A 28 5.16 11.38 7.68
C THR A 28 6.21 10.34 8.05
N PHE A 29 6.14 9.78 9.27
CA PHE A 29 7.05 8.72 9.70
C PHE A 29 6.90 7.45 8.88
N PHE A 30 5.67 6.95 8.68
CA PHE A 30 5.45 5.66 8.01
C PHE A 30 5.71 5.72 6.50
N LEU A 31 5.56 6.89 5.89
CA LEU A 31 5.79 7.12 4.46
C LEU A 31 7.16 7.73 4.17
N SER A 32 8.01 7.85 5.19
CA SER A 32 9.41 8.16 4.99
C SER A 32 10.11 7.03 4.25
N GLU A 33 11.18 7.39 3.57
CA GLU A 33 11.99 6.46 2.78
C GLU A 33 12.45 5.23 3.59
N ASP A 34 13.06 5.47 4.76
CA ASP A 34 13.51 4.41 5.66
C ASP A 34 12.37 3.49 6.09
N SER A 35 11.20 4.06 6.36
CA SER A 35 10.05 3.30 6.83
C SER A 35 9.42 2.46 5.74
N VAL A 36 9.32 3.02 4.54
CA VAL A 36 8.84 2.33 3.36
C VAL A 36 9.82 1.23 2.94
N ALA A 37 11.13 1.44 3.06
CA ALA A 37 12.13 0.42 2.77
C ALA A 37 12.07 -0.76 3.77
N MET A 38 11.66 -0.52 5.02
CA MET A 38 11.67 -1.54 6.06
C MET A 38 10.40 -2.43 6.10
N PRO A 39 10.51 -3.76 5.87
CA PRO A 39 9.33 -4.64 5.76
C PRO A 39 8.43 -4.67 7.00
N CYS A 40 9.01 -4.63 8.20
CA CYS A 40 8.23 -4.67 9.44
C CYS A 40 7.39 -3.40 9.65
N ARG A 41 7.88 -2.21 9.23
CA ARG A 41 7.11 -0.96 9.30
C ARG A 41 5.96 -0.95 8.29
N ARG A 42 6.19 -1.45 7.06
CA ARG A 42 5.10 -1.67 6.09
C ARG A 42 4.04 -2.62 6.63
N ALA A 43 4.45 -3.74 7.22
CA ALA A 43 3.54 -4.71 7.82
C ALA A 43 2.74 -4.10 8.99
N LEU A 44 3.41 -3.33 9.85
CA LEU A 44 2.79 -2.62 10.96
C LEU A 44 1.73 -1.62 10.47
N LEU A 45 2.05 -0.76 9.49
CA LEU A 45 1.08 0.18 8.93
C LEU A 45 -0.14 -0.54 8.34
N ARG A 46 0.09 -1.60 7.54
CA ARG A 46 -0.99 -2.43 6.96
C ARG A 46 -1.91 -3.05 8.03
N LYS A 47 -1.37 -3.30 9.22
CA LYS A 47 -2.12 -3.86 10.36
C LYS A 47 -2.88 -2.76 11.10
N LEU A 48 -2.20 -1.67 11.46
CA LEU A 48 -2.76 -0.53 12.20
C LEU A 48 -3.90 0.15 11.45
N ILE A 49 -3.75 0.42 10.15
CA ILE A 49 -4.75 1.19 9.39
C ILE A 49 -6.15 0.53 9.37
N LYS A 50 -6.20 -0.79 9.62
CA LYS A 50 -7.43 -1.56 9.73
C LYS A 50 -8.05 -1.49 11.12
N ASP A 51 -7.33 -1.10 12.16
CA ASP A 51 -7.84 -0.99 13.52
C ASP A 51 -8.86 0.14 13.64
N GLU A 52 -9.86 0.01 14.51
CA GLU A 52 -10.91 1.02 14.65
C GLU A 52 -10.36 2.37 15.12
N GLU A 53 -9.38 2.33 16.02
CA GLU A 53 -8.72 3.51 16.61
C GLU A 53 -7.96 4.35 15.57
N CYS A 54 -7.60 3.76 14.42
CA CYS A 54 -6.99 4.49 13.29
C CYS A 54 -7.99 5.37 12.49
N GLY A 55 -9.16 5.67 13.04
CA GLY A 55 -10.16 6.57 12.46
C GLY A 55 -9.57 7.90 11.98
N PRO A 56 -8.88 8.67 12.83
CA PRO A 56 -8.29 9.96 12.45
C PRO A 56 -7.28 9.87 11.31
N ILE A 57 -6.46 8.80 11.26
CA ILE A 57 -5.53 8.57 10.15
C ILE A 57 -6.31 8.31 8.86
N ARG A 58 -7.37 7.50 8.89
CA ARG A 58 -8.22 7.27 7.71
C ARG A 58 -8.88 8.57 7.25
N THR A 59 -9.39 9.40 8.18
CA THR A 59 -9.96 10.71 7.85
C THR A 59 -8.95 11.60 7.15
N LEU A 60 -7.73 11.71 7.68
CA LEU A 60 -6.63 12.46 7.03
C LEU A 60 -6.40 12.00 5.59
N LEU A 61 -6.33 10.69 5.36
CA LEU A 61 -6.13 10.12 4.02
C LEU A 61 -7.31 10.34 3.07
N MET A 62 -8.53 10.47 3.61
CA MET A 62 -9.73 10.76 2.82
C MET A 62 -9.84 12.24 2.44
N GLU A 63 -9.38 13.13 3.31
CA GLU A 63 -9.35 14.58 3.10
C GLU A 63 -8.23 15.00 2.14
N ASP A 64 -7.11 14.28 2.16
CA ASP A 64 -5.94 14.55 1.32
C ASP A 64 -5.61 13.34 0.44
N SER A 65 -6.12 13.34 -0.79
CA SER A 65 -5.87 12.28 -1.76
C SER A 65 -4.42 12.25 -2.27
N SER A 66 -3.62 13.29 -1.99
CA SER A 66 -2.22 13.37 -2.43
C SER A 66 -1.36 12.26 -1.83
N TYR A 67 -1.73 11.73 -0.67
CA TYR A 67 -1.07 10.54 -0.09
C TYR A 67 -1.07 9.35 -1.05
N PHE A 68 -2.22 9.05 -1.65
CA PHE A 68 -2.34 7.95 -2.58
C PHE A 68 -1.63 8.23 -3.90
N VAL A 69 -1.82 9.44 -4.44
CA VAL A 69 -1.24 9.82 -5.73
C VAL A 69 0.28 9.77 -5.67
N ASN A 70 0.90 10.39 -4.66
CA ASN A 70 2.35 10.45 -4.54
C ASN A 70 2.97 9.07 -4.28
N MET A 71 2.34 8.23 -3.45
CA MET A 71 2.84 6.86 -3.24
C MET A 71 2.78 6.01 -4.52
N LEU A 72 1.70 6.14 -5.33
CA LEU A 72 1.60 5.47 -6.63
C LEU A 72 2.57 6.04 -7.68
N GLU A 73 3.04 7.27 -7.47
CA GLU A 73 4.10 7.92 -8.26
C GLU A 73 5.49 7.69 -7.67
N ASN A 74 5.65 6.70 -6.79
CA ASN A 74 6.95 6.28 -6.26
C ASN A 74 7.65 7.32 -5.36
N LYS A 75 6.89 8.31 -4.85
CA LYS A 75 7.40 9.33 -3.92
C LYS A 75 7.32 8.87 -2.47
N VAL A 76 8.14 9.51 -1.65
CA VAL A 76 8.23 9.31 -0.19
C VAL A 76 8.12 10.67 0.51
N MET A 77 7.78 10.65 1.80
CA MET A 77 7.74 11.87 2.61
C MET A 77 9.12 12.19 3.20
N GLY A 78 9.52 13.44 3.12
CA GLY A 78 10.64 13.98 3.86
C GLY A 78 10.28 14.31 5.31
N PRO A 79 11.27 14.68 6.15
CA PRO A 79 11.06 14.91 7.58
C PRO A 79 10.07 16.05 7.89
N SER A 80 9.91 17.03 6.99
CA SER A 80 8.94 18.12 7.15
C SER A 80 7.56 17.81 6.56
N GLY A 81 7.32 16.58 6.08
CA GLY A 81 6.06 16.17 5.48
C GLY A 81 5.89 16.60 4.02
N GLU A 82 6.95 17.05 3.37
CA GLU A 82 7.00 17.32 1.93
C GLU A 82 7.17 16.03 1.14
N TRP A 83 6.56 15.97 -0.05
CA TRP A 83 6.75 14.86 -0.98
C TRP A 83 8.03 15.05 -1.79
N ARG A 84 8.82 13.99 -1.90
CA ARG A 84 10.06 13.97 -2.69
C ARG A 84 10.19 12.65 -3.44
N GLU A 85 10.99 12.65 -4.49
CA GLU A 85 11.41 11.42 -5.16
C GLU A 85 12.19 10.54 -4.19
N ALA A 86 12.00 9.21 -4.28
CA ALA A 86 12.85 8.27 -3.56
C ALA A 86 14.29 8.34 -4.11
N SER A 87 15.28 8.17 -3.24
CA SER A 87 16.69 8.14 -3.65
C SER A 87 16.97 6.99 -4.59
N ASP A 88 18.01 7.11 -5.41
CA ASP A 88 18.44 6.09 -6.38
C ASP A 88 18.65 4.70 -5.74
N ALA A 89 19.03 4.65 -4.47
CA ALA A 89 19.20 3.41 -3.70
C ALA A 89 17.89 2.64 -3.49
N HIS A 90 16.74 3.30 -3.63
CA HIS A 90 15.41 2.74 -3.41
C HIS A 90 14.53 2.85 -4.66
N GLN A 91 15.12 2.83 -5.86
CA GLN A 91 14.43 2.91 -7.15
C GLN A 91 14.40 1.56 -7.90
N SER A 92 14.74 0.44 -7.24
CA SER A 92 14.65 -0.88 -7.87
C SER A 92 13.20 -1.25 -8.19
N GLU A 93 12.98 -2.14 -9.16
CA GLU A 93 11.64 -2.65 -9.49
C GLU A 93 10.94 -3.22 -8.25
N ASN A 94 11.66 -3.94 -7.39
CA ASN A 94 11.11 -4.49 -6.16
C ASN A 94 10.68 -3.39 -5.16
N ASP A 95 11.45 -2.30 -5.04
CA ASP A 95 11.09 -1.18 -4.16
C ASP A 95 9.82 -0.46 -4.65
N ILE A 96 9.69 -0.27 -5.97
CA ILE A 96 8.49 0.27 -6.60
C ILE A 96 7.29 -0.64 -6.29
N MET A 97 7.45 -1.95 -6.47
CA MET A 97 6.38 -2.91 -6.22
C MET A 97 5.95 -2.97 -4.75
N GLU A 98 6.89 -2.85 -3.80
CA GLU A 98 6.60 -2.76 -2.37
C GLU A 98 5.79 -1.50 -2.02
N ARG A 99 6.14 -0.34 -2.61
CA ARG A 99 5.40 0.92 -2.43
C ARG A 99 4.01 0.87 -3.03
N GLU A 100 3.89 0.42 -4.27
CA GLU A 100 2.59 0.25 -4.94
C GLU A 100 1.69 -0.70 -4.13
N MET A 101 2.22 -1.84 -3.68
CA MET A 101 1.46 -2.78 -2.85
C MET A 101 1.05 -2.17 -1.51
N LEU A 102 1.94 -1.44 -0.83
CA LEU A 102 1.62 -0.76 0.41
C LEU A 102 0.49 0.26 0.20
N CYS A 103 0.60 1.12 -0.81
CA CYS A 103 -0.41 2.11 -1.14
C CYS A 103 -1.76 1.45 -1.39
N LEU A 104 -1.79 0.40 -2.21
CA LEU A 104 -3.02 -0.32 -2.55
C LEU A 104 -3.64 -1.03 -1.34
N HIS A 105 -2.83 -1.50 -0.40
CA HIS A 105 -3.32 -2.02 0.87
C HIS A 105 -3.98 -0.94 1.73
N ILE A 106 -3.41 0.27 1.77
CA ILE A 106 -3.99 1.40 2.50
C ILE A 106 -5.31 1.80 1.83
N ILE A 107 -5.34 1.95 0.50
CA ILE A 107 -6.56 2.27 -0.25
C ILE A 107 -7.65 1.22 0.02
N ASP A 108 -7.32 -0.08 -0.06
CA ASP A 108 -8.29 -1.15 0.21
C ASP A 108 -8.81 -1.10 1.65
N ALA A 109 -7.95 -0.83 2.64
CA ALA A 109 -8.36 -0.72 4.04
C ALA A 109 -9.27 0.50 4.29
N VAL A 110 -8.92 1.68 3.77
CA VAL A 110 -9.68 2.92 3.93
C VAL A 110 -11.05 2.80 3.24
N SER A 111 -11.06 2.33 1.99
CA SER A 111 -12.29 2.23 1.19
C SER A 111 -13.28 1.18 1.69
N ARG A 112 -12.82 0.06 2.27
CA ARG A 112 -13.70 -0.93 2.92
C ARG A 112 -14.48 -0.35 4.10
N ARG A 113 -13.85 0.52 4.88
CA ARG A 113 -14.48 1.14 6.06
C ARG A 113 -15.28 2.40 5.70
N ASN A 114 -15.05 2.99 4.53
CA ASN A 114 -15.64 4.26 4.12
C ASN A 114 -16.18 4.18 2.68
N VAL A 115 -17.13 3.28 2.44
CA VAL A 115 -17.66 3.00 1.09
C VAL A 115 -18.28 4.24 0.45
N GLN A 116 -19.00 5.06 1.22
CA GLN A 116 -19.64 6.28 0.72
C GLN A 116 -18.62 7.33 0.23
N TRP A 117 -17.53 7.52 0.99
CA TRP A 117 -16.42 8.37 0.54
C TRP A 117 -15.81 7.82 -0.74
N PHE A 118 -15.56 6.50 -0.79
CA PHE A 118 -14.89 5.88 -1.92
C PHE A 118 -15.71 5.97 -3.22
N ALA A 119 -17.03 5.86 -3.14
CA ALA A 119 -17.93 6.10 -4.29
C ALA A 119 -17.83 7.53 -4.85
N GLY A 120 -17.46 8.50 -4.01
CA GLY A 120 -17.19 9.89 -4.40
C GLY A 120 -15.75 10.18 -4.86
N ALA A 121 -14.80 9.27 -4.64
CA ALA A 121 -13.36 9.49 -4.85
C ALA A 121 -12.92 9.38 -6.33
N ARG A 122 -13.57 10.16 -7.22
CA ARG A 122 -13.41 10.07 -8.69
C ARG A 122 -11.95 10.20 -9.15
N GLU A 123 -11.20 11.13 -8.59
CA GLU A 123 -9.81 11.37 -8.97
C GLU A 123 -8.90 10.17 -8.64
N LEU A 124 -9.09 9.57 -7.47
CA LEU A 124 -8.37 8.37 -7.07
C LEU A 124 -8.68 7.20 -8.01
N ILE A 125 -9.95 7.02 -8.39
CA ILE A 125 -10.35 5.97 -9.34
C ILE A 125 -9.75 6.20 -10.72
N LEU A 126 -9.72 7.45 -11.21
CA LEU A 126 -9.04 7.79 -12.46
C LEU A 126 -7.55 7.45 -12.38
N LYS A 127 -6.87 7.77 -11.28
CA LYS A 127 -5.45 7.41 -11.07
C LYS A 127 -5.24 5.90 -11.06
N LEU A 128 -6.10 5.13 -10.38
CA LEU A 128 -6.04 3.66 -10.39
C LEU A 128 -6.26 3.07 -11.79
N ARG A 129 -7.14 3.66 -12.61
CA ARG A 129 -7.32 3.24 -14.01
C ARG A 129 -6.11 3.58 -14.88
N GLN A 130 -5.49 4.75 -14.67
CA GLN A 130 -4.26 5.11 -15.37
C GLN A 130 -3.14 4.13 -15.03
N LEU A 131 -2.97 3.81 -13.74
CA LEU A 131 -2.01 2.83 -13.27
C LEU A 131 -2.26 1.46 -13.90
N TRP A 132 -3.50 0.96 -13.85
CA TRP A 132 -3.87 -0.34 -14.44
C TRP A 132 -3.57 -0.43 -15.95
N ASN A 133 -3.68 0.69 -16.67
CA ASN A 133 -3.45 0.74 -18.10
C ASN A 133 -2.00 1.06 -18.51
N ASN A 134 -1.14 1.46 -17.56
CA ASN A 134 0.25 1.79 -17.80
C ASN A 134 1.05 0.54 -18.25
N ALA A 135 1.91 0.71 -19.27
CA ALA A 135 2.66 -0.38 -19.87
C ALA A 135 3.71 -0.96 -18.90
N ASP A 136 4.42 -0.10 -18.18
CA ASP A 136 5.44 -0.52 -17.20
C ASP A 136 4.80 -1.24 -16.02
N PHE A 137 3.66 -0.76 -15.54
CA PHE A 137 2.87 -1.44 -14.52
C PHE A 137 2.48 -2.84 -14.98
N LYS A 138 1.95 -2.98 -16.20
CA LYS A 138 1.63 -4.30 -16.77
C LYS A 138 2.87 -5.18 -16.87
N ALA A 139 4.00 -4.66 -17.32
CA ALA A 139 5.25 -5.42 -17.43
C ALA A 139 5.71 -5.98 -16.07
N ARG A 140 5.58 -5.20 -14.98
CA ARG A 140 5.92 -5.64 -13.62
C ARG A 140 5.03 -6.80 -13.13
N TYR A 141 3.72 -6.71 -13.36
CA TYR A 141 2.74 -7.60 -12.73
C TYR A 141 2.20 -8.72 -13.61
N VAL A 142 2.42 -8.69 -14.93
CA VAL A 142 2.05 -9.79 -15.81
C VAL A 142 2.90 -11.02 -15.50
N VAL A 143 2.22 -12.16 -15.43
CA VAL A 143 2.83 -13.48 -15.36
C VAL A 143 2.66 -14.09 -16.75
N HIS A 144 3.76 -14.26 -17.46
CA HIS A 144 3.74 -14.94 -18.75
C HIS A 144 3.60 -16.46 -18.52
N ALA A 145 2.77 -17.11 -19.33
CA ALA A 145 2.72 -18.57 -19.35
C ALA A 145 4.10 -19.12 -19.74
N PRO A 146 4.60 -20.19 -19.10
CA PRO A 146 5.87 -20.79 -19.46
C PRO A 146 5.85 -21.20 -20.94
N CYS A 147 6.88 -20.84 -21.71
CA CYS A 147 7.10 -21.41 -23.04
C CYS A 147 7.96 -22.68 -22.96
N ASP A 148 8.02 -23.49 -24.02
CA ASP A 148 8.77 -24.76 -24.04
C ASP A 148 10.26 -24.62 -23.65
N LYS A 149 10.85 -23.43 -23.82
CA LYS A 149 12.20 -23.10 -23.36
C LYS A 149 12.27 -22.84 -21.84
N ASP A 150 11.24 -22.23 -21.27
CA ASP A 150 11.09 -21.98 -19.82
C ASP A 150 10.74 -23.27 -19.04
N LEU A 151 10.44 -24.38 -19.72
CA LEU A 151 10.22 -25.70 -19.10
C LEU A 151 11.52 -26.49 -18.91
N LEU A 152 12.56 -26.18 -19.69
CA LEU A 152 13.89 -26.83 -19.65
C LEU A 152 14.82 -26.17 -18.63
N GLU A 153 14.73 -24.85 -18.50
CA GLU A 153 15.25 -24.15 -17.34
C GLU A 153 14.17 -24.20 -16.28
N LEU A 154 14.45 -24.66 -15.06
CA LEU A 154 13.51 -24.59 -13.92
C LEU A 154 13.34 -23.13 -13.44
N THR A 155 13.27 -22.19 -14.37
CA THR A 155 13.02 -20.78 -14.14
C THR A 155 11.52 -20.65 -13.99
N ILE A 156 11.01 -21.01 -12.81
CA ILE A 156 9.80 -20.37 -12.32
C ILE A 156 10.14 -18.87 -12.39
N LYS A 157 9.65 -18.13 -13.39
CA LYS A 157 9.61 -16.66 -13.33
C LYS A 157 8.69 -16.34 -12.16
N MET A 158 9.28 -16.36 -10.96
CA MET A 158 8.61 -16.76 -9.72
C MET A 158 7.36 -15.92 -9.49
N MET A 159 6.24 -16.60 -9.22
CA MET A 159 5.04 -15.97 -8.69
C MET A 159 5.39 -15.32 -7.34
N THR A 160 5.73 -14.04 -7.36
CA THR A 160 5.97 -13.26 -6.15
C THR A 160 4.65 -12.80 -5.54
N GLU A 161 4.68 -12.40 -4.27
CA GLU A 161 3.51 -11.86 -3.57
C GLU A 161 2.86 -10.71 -4.35
N HIS A 162 3.69 -9.83 -4.89
CA HIS A 162 3.27 -8.65 -5.62
C HIS A 162 2.49 -9.00 -6.89
N LYS A 163 2.95 -10.01 -7.65
CA LYS A 163 2.34 -10.40 -8.93
C LYS A 163 0.89 -10.88 -8.80
N TYR A 164 0.48 -11.40 -7.65
CA TYR A 164 -0.93 -11.74 -7.40
C TYR A 164 -1.67 -10.73 -6.51
N LYS A 165 -1.01 -10.10 -5.52
CA LYS A 165 -1.69 -9.19 -4.60
C LYS A 165 -1.99 -7.84 -5.22
N VAL A 166 -1.05 -7.25 -5.94
CA VAL A 166 -1.23 -5.90 -6.51
C VAL A 166 -2.41 -5.88 -7.50
N PRO A 167 -2.49 -6.78 -8.50
CA PRO A 167 -3.65 -6.81 -9.38
C PRO A 167 -4.96 -7.06 -8.64
N ARG A 168 -4.96 -7.99 -7.66
CA ARG A 168 -6.15 -8.28 -6.85
C ARG A 168 -6.63 -7.06 -6.06
N LEU A 169 -5.73 -6.28 -5.47
CA LEU A 169 -6.09 -5.08 -4.71
C LEU A 169 -6.71 -4.01 -5.61
N ILE A 170 -6.16 -3.77 -6.81
CA ILE A 170 -6.74 -2.83 -7.77
C ILE A 170 -8.13 -3.30 -8.22
N VAL A 171 -8.27 -4.57 -8.57
CA VAL A 171 -9.57 -5.14 -8.99
C VAL A 171 -10.61 -5.03 -7.87
N ASN A 172 -10.23 -5.29 -6.61
CA ASN A 172 -11.12 -5.08 -5.47
C ASN A 172 -11.58 -3.62 -5.34
N CYS A 173 -10.70 -2.66 -5.64
CA CYS A 173 -11.06 -1.25 -5.66
C CYS A 173 -12.08 -0.96 -6.77
N PHE A 174 -11.89 -1.49 -7.98
CA PHE A 174 -12.87 -1.30 -9.05
C PHE A 174 -14.22 -1.95 -8.75
N ILE A 175 -14.24 -3.19 -8.24
CA ILE A 175 -15.47 -3.88 -7.84
C ILE A 175 -16.22 -3.10 -6.75
N ARG A 176 -15.50 -2.44 -5.83
CA ARG A 176 -16.15 -1.66 -4.76
C ARG A 176 -16.73 -0.34 -5.25
N TYR A 177 -16.18 0.22 -6.33
CA TYR A 177 -16.62 1.49 -6.89
C TYR A 177 -17.86 1.36 -7.78
N TYR A 178 -18.03 0.20 -8.42
CA TYR A 178 -19.12 -0.12 -9.36
C TYR A 178 -20.23 -0.92 -8.70
#